data_AF-A0A5C6B818-F1
#
_entry.id   AF-A0A5C6B818-F1
#
_cell.length_a   1.000
_cell.length_b   1.000
_cell.length_c   1.000
_cell.angle_alpha   90.00
_cell.angle_beta   90.00
_cell.angle_gamma   90.00
#
_symmetry.space_group_name_H-M   'P 1'
#
loop_
_entity.id
_entity.type
_entity.pdbx_description
1 polymer ?
#
loop_
_entity_poly.entity_id
_entity_poly.type
_entity_poly.pdbx_seq_one_letter_code
_entity_poly.pdbx_strand_id
1 'polypeptide(L)'
;MKLFDEFAYIVFPAYGGAFQDMEPRIAEWDQVFEGNYHFLYGFHGGGILSVPLSIPEQTRYRLATSDCNPKGVYGMVLGNASGERLTGLLSCAQEDRPPAFAVKTGLADRVPNPTVKVTPEHFESLGDGRMLLVVPKSTKRMLAQIELLPQWFAEFGVTLSSDSVDTRERLKGVAVNWFADPHRPMFSFAMSGGVANAAWQTAVTYYIAEYWDTRVRGLDSMHILTNIDGKPSFRRNWTSNK
;
A
#
# COMPACT_ATOMS: atom_id res chain seq x y z
N MET A 1 -6.10 -21.90 -1.61
CA MET A 1 -6.19 -20.42 -1.68
C MET A 1 -5.04 -19.92 -2.55
N LYS A 2 -5.29 -19.20 -3.65
CA LYS A 2 -4.21 -18.67 -4.51
C LYS A 2 -3.57 -17.47 -3.80
N LEU A 3 -2.28 -17.55 -3.44
CA LEU A 3 -1.53 -16.43 -2.84
C LEU A 3 -1.50 -15.19 -3.76
N PHE A 4 -1.55 -15.46 -5.07
CA PHE A 4 -1.42 -14.50 -6.14
C PHE A 4 -2.40 -14.90 -7.24
N ASP A 5 -3.15 -13.95 -7.79
CA ASP A 5 -3.85 -14.18 -9.04
C ASP A 5 -2.88 -14.10 -10.23
N GLU A 6 -3.43 -14.20 -11.43
CA GLU A 6 -2.67 -14.08 -12.67
C GLU A 6 -2.46 -12.60 -13.06
N PHE A 7 -2.39 -11.69 -12.08
CA PHE A 7 -2.23 -10.25 -12.31
C PHE A 7 -1.05 -9.65 -11.53
N ALA A 8 -0.48 -8.61 -12.11
CA ALA A 8 0.35 -7.61 -11.44
C ALA A 8 -0.46 -6.34 -11.22
N TYR A 9 -0.10 -5.58 -10.20
CA TYR A 9 -0.78 -4.33 -9.85
C TYR A 9 0.16 -3.14 -9.90
N ILE A 10 -0.36 -2.05 -10.45
CA ILE A 10 0.31 -0.76 -10.54
C ILE A 10 -0.54 0.27 -9.79
N VAL A 11 0.03 0.82 -8.72
CA VAL A 11 -0.61 1.87 -7.91
C VAL A 11 -0.32 3.23 -8.53
N PHE A 12 -1.36 4.01 -8.79
CA PHE A 12 -1.29 5.39 -9.22
C PHE A 12 -1.68 6.29 -8.04
N PRO A 13 -0.74 7.06 -7.46
CA PRO A 13 -1.02 7.80 -6.23
C PRO A 13 -1.88 9.05 -6.48
N ALA A 14 -2.85 9.31 -5.60
CA ALA A 14 -3.77 10.45 -5.67
C ALA A 14 -3.15 11.84 -5.50
N TYR A 15 -1.88 11.91 -5.08
CA TYR A 15 -1.19 13.19 -4.92
C TYR A 15 -0.53 13.67 -6.21
N GLY A 16 -0.42 12.81 -7.22
CA GLY A 16 0.22 13.20 -8.47
C GLY A 16 -0.73 13.97 -9.36
N GLY A 17 -0.34 15.17 -9.81
CA GLY A 17 -1.12 15.99 -10.74
C GLY A 17 -1.48 15.23 -12.01
N ALA A 18 -0.51 14.52 -12.61
CA ALA A 18 -0.73 13.66 -13.78
C ALA A 18 -1.61 12.41 -13.51
N PHE A 19 -1.97 12.17 -12.24
CA PHE A 19 -2.83 11.07 -11.82
C PHE A 19 -4.18 11.57 -11.30
N GLN A 20 -4.39 12.88 -11.17
CA GLN A 20 -5.70 13.42 -10.75
C GLN A 20 -6.79 13.13 -11.78
N ASP A 21 -6.42 13.15 -13.06
CA ASP A 21 -7.25 12.71 -14.17
C ASP A 21 -6.60 11.49 -14.84
N MET A 22 -7.28 10.35 -14.74
CA MET A 22 -6.82 9.08 -15.29
C MET A 22 -7.41 8.78 -16.68
N GLU A 23 -8.39 9.57 -17.16
CA GLU A 23 -9.07 9.32 -18.45
C GLU A 23 -8.10 9.23 -19.63
N PRO A 24 -7.10 10.13 -19.78
CA PRO A 24 -6.18 10.04 -20.91
C PRO A 24 -5.35 8.75 -20.90
N ARG A 25 -5.00 8.25 -19.71
CA ARG A 25 -4.23 7.00 -19.54
C ARG A 25 -5.09 5.78 -19.83
N ILE A 26 -6.34 5.78 -19.36
CA ILE A 26 -7.29 4.70 -19.60
C ILE A 26 -7.57 4.57 -21.10
N ALA A 27 -7.76 5.69 -21.81
CA ALA A 27 -7.91 5.70 -23.26
C ALA A 27 -6.68 5.14 -23.99
N GLU A 28 -5.47 5.38 -23.49
CA GLU A 28 -4.24 4.76 -24.00
C GLU A 28 -4.23 3.24 -23.73
N TRP A 29 -4.60 2.82 -22.52
CA TRP A 29 -4.65 1.41 -22.14
C TRP A 29 -5.65 0.60 -22.96
N ASP A 30 -6.80 1.18 -23.30
CA ASP A 30 -7.80 0.54 -24.17
C ASP A 30 -7.25 0.19 -25.55
N GLN A 31 -6.33 1.01 -26.07
CA GLN A 31 -5.66 0.75 -27.35
C GLN A 31 -4.61 -0.37 -27.24
N VAL A 32 -4.02 -0.55 -26.05
CA VAL A 32 -2.90 -1.49 -25.84
C VAL A 32 -3.37 -2.86 -25.35
N PHE A 33 -4.45 -2.92 -24.55
CA PHE A 33 -4.86 -4.15 -23.86
C PHE A 33 -6.14 -4.79 -24.38
N GLU A 34 -6.84 -4.18 -25.33
CA GLU A 34 -8.10 -4.72 -25.86
C GLU A 34 -9.09 -5.08 -24.74
N GLY A 35 -9.11 -4.30 -23.65
CA GLY A 35 -9.95 -4.55 -22.47
C GLY A 35 -9.45 -5.63 -21.49
N ASN A 36 -8.26 -6.21 -21.69
CA ASN A 36 -7.65 -7.18 -20.77
C ASN A 36 -6.91 -6.52 -19.59
N TYR A 37 -7.58 -5.58 -18.92
CA TYR A 37 -7.10 -4.98 -17.69
C TYR A 37 -8.28 -4.56 -16.83
N HIS A 38 -8.02 -4.26 -15.56
CA HIS A 38 -9.03 -3.68 -14.68
C HIS A 38 -8.43 -2.50 -13.92
N PHE A 39 -8.95 -1.30 -14.17
CA PHE A 39 -8.59 -0.12 -13.40
C PHE A 39 -9.69 0.20 -12.40
N LEU A 40 -9.31 0.36 -11.14
CA LEU A 40 -10.21 0.84 -10.10
C LEU A 40 -9.75 2.23 -9.62
N TYR A 41 -10.63 3.22 -9.79
CA TYR A 41 -10.38 4.58 -9.36
C TYR A 41 -10.25 4.67 -7.85
N GLY A 42 -9.35 5.54 -7.40
CA GLY A 42 -9.20 5.87 -5.99
C GLY A 42 -9.79 7.23 -5.63
N PHE A 43 -9.70 7.57 -4.33
CA PHE A 43 -10.14 8.86 -3.80
C PHE A 43 -9.33 10.03 -4.33
N HIS A 44 -10.02 11.05 -4.85
CA HIS A 44 -9.40 12.30 -5.30
C HIS A 44 -8.33 12.13 -6.39
N GLY A 45 -8.49 11.12 -7.24
CA GLY A 45 -7.59 10.80 -8.34
C GLY A 45 -6.81 9.52 -8.10
N GLY A 46 -6.03 9.11 -9.09
CA GLY A 46 -5.25 7.88 -9.07
C GLY A 46 -6.14 6.64 -9.00
N GLY A 47 -5.56 5.54 -8.53
CA GLY A 47 -6.23 4.26 -8.45
C GLY A 47 -5.25 3.10 -8.56
N ILE A 48 -5.78 1.92 -8.89
CA ILE A 48 -5.00 0.69 -9.00
C ILE A 48 -5.34 0.02 -10.31
N LEU A 49 -4.32 -0.19 -11.14
CA LEU A 49 -4.42 -0.95 -12.38
C LEU A 49 -4.03 -2.40 -12.11
N SER A 50 -4.88 -3.33 -12.53
CA SER A 50 -4.63 -4.77 -12.54
C SER A 50 -4.35 -5.22 -13.97
N VAL A 51 -3.17 -5.81 -14.22
CA VAL A 51 -2.70 -6.22 -15.54
C VAL A 51 -2.32 -7.69 -15.53
N PRO A 52 -2.78 -8.53 -16.48
CA PRO A 52 -2.43 -9.95 -16.52
C PRO A 52 -0.92 -10.20 -16.58
N LEU A 53 -0.46 -11.25 -15.90
CA LEU A 53 0.95 -11.66 -15.89
C LEU A 53 1.41 -12.25 -17.21
N SER A 54 0.49 -12.65 -18.08
CA SER A 54 0.76 -13.04 -19.47
C SER A 54 1.36 -11.89 -20.30
N ILE A 55 1.12 -10.64 -19.89
CA ILE A 55 1.69 -9.46 -20.54
C ILE A 55 3.12 -9.25 -20.04
N PRO A 56 4.14 -9.15 -20.91
CA PRO A 56 5.53 -8.99 -20.47
C PRO A 56 5.75 -7.83 -19.51
N GLU A 57 6.65 -8.00 -18.54
CA GLU A 57 6.93 -7.02 -17.48
C GLU A 57 7.27 -5.62 -18.02
N GLN A 58 8.12 -5.55 -19.04
CA GLN A 58 8.48 -4.29 -19.69
C GLN A 58 7.25 -3.57 -20.27
N THR A 59 6.31 -4.30 -20.88
CA THR A 59 5.06 -3.73 -21.37
C THR A 59 4.20 -3.22 -20.23
N ARG A 60 4.12 -3.95 -19.11
CA ARG A 60 3.39 -3.50 -17.91
C ARG A 60 3.99 -2.23 -17.32
N TYR A 61 5.32 -2.11 -17.28
CA TYR A 61 6.00 -0.94 -16.71
C TYR A 61 5.84 0.33 -17.54
N ARG A 62 5.79 0.21 -18.87
CA ARG A 62 5.49 1.34 -19.76
C ARG A 62 4.12 1.99 -19.50
N LEU A 63 3.21 1.29 -18.81
CA LEU A 63 1.92 1.84 -18.39
C LEU A 63 2.01 2.73 -17.17
N ALA A 64 2.98 2.45 -16.30
CA ALA A 64 3.14 3.19 -15.05
C ALA A 64 3.67 4.60 -15.35
N THR A 65 4.66 4.73 -16.25
CA THR A 65 5.18 6.02 -16.71
C THR A 65 5.78 5.91 -18.12
N SER A 66 5.88 7.04 -18.83
CA SER A 66 6.42 7.12 -20.19
C SER A 66 7.94 6.87 -20.27
N ASP A 67 8.69 7.11 -19.20
CA ASP A 67 10.17 7.13 -19.24
C ASP A 67 10.89 6.59 -17.98
N CYS A 68 10.16 6.03 -17.01
CA CYS A 68 10.72 5.68 -15.69
C CYS A 68 10.29 4.28 -15.23
N ASN A 69 11.22 3.54 -14.61
CA ASN A 69 10.85 2.33 -13.87
C ASN A 69 9.95 2.72 -12.70
N PRO A 70 8.76 2.11 -12.55
CA PRO A 70 7.94 2.38 -11.38
C PRO A 70 8.71 2.03 -10.10
N LYS A 71 8.42 2.75 -9.01
CA LYS A 71 9.08 2.46 -7.74
C LYS A 71 8.52 1.17 -7.17
N GLY A 72 9.40 0.36 -6.58
CA GLY A 72 8.96 -0.71 -5.69
C GLY A 72 8.16 -0.12 -4.53
N VAL A 73 7.15 -0.86 -4.08
CA VAL A 73 6.40 -0.51 -2.87
C VAL A 73 7.38 -0.53 -1.68
N TYR A 74 7.37 0.52 -0.88
CA TYR A 74 8.29 0.63 0.25
C TYR A 74 7.95 -0.42 1.31
N GLY A 75 8.91 -1.28 1.67
CA GLY A 75 8.76 -2.24 2.77
C GLY A 75 8.67 -3.70 2.32
N MET A 76 8.79 -3.97 1.02
CA MET A 76 8.60 -5.29 0.41
C MET A 76 9.85 -6.18 0.39
N VAL A 77 11.01 -5.65 0.79
CA VAL A 77 12.26 -6.41 0.92
C VAL A 77 12.21 -7.20 2.24
N LEU A 78 11.50 -8.33 2.20
CA LEU A 78 11.32 -9.23 3.36
C LEU A 78 12.44 -10.27 3.48
N GLY A 79 13.32 -10.37 2.47
CA GLY A 79 14.43 -11.34 2.46
C GLY A 79 13.98 -12.80 2.33
N ASN A 80 12.77 -13.05 1.85
CA ASN A 80 12.21 -14.37 1.61
C ASN A 80 11.53 -14.47 0.23
N ALA A 81 11.36 -15.69 -0.27
CA ALA A 81 10.83 -15.95 -1.62
C ALA A 81 9.41 -15.40 -1.83
N SER A 82 8.58 -15.38 -0.79
CA SER A 82 7.22 -14.82 -0.85
C SER A 82 7.25 -13.30 -1.05
N GLY A 83 8.14 -12.60 -0.35
CA GLY A 83 8.37 -11.16 -0.48
C GLY A 83 8.97 -10.77 -1.83
N GLU A 84 9.93 -11.55 -2.34
CA GLU A 84 10.49 -11.35 -3.68
C GLU A 84 9.41 -11.49 -4.75
N ARG A 85 8.60 -12.55 -4.68
CA ARG A 85 7.48 -12.77 -5.61
C ARG A 85 6.48 -11.63 -5.54
N LEU A 86 6.12 -11.19 -4.35
CA LEU A 86 5.18 -10.10 -4.16
C LEU A 86 5.73 -8.75 -4.68
N THR A 87 7.04 -8.53 -4.58
CA THR A 87 7.72 -7.35 -5.15
C THR A 87 7.63 -7.32 -6.68
N GLY A 88 7.71 -8.49 -7.34
CA GLY A 88 7.53 -8.58 -8.79
C GLY A 88 6.10 -8.33 -9.28
N LEU A 89 5.11 -8.35 -8.37
CA LEU A 89 3.69 -8.19 -8.68
C LEU A 89 3.16 -6.79 -8.34
N LEU A 90 3.94 -5.96 -7.66
CA LEU A 90 3.50 -4.68 -7.13
C LEU A 90 4.47 -3.58 -7.50
N SER A 91 3.92 -2.53 -8.10
CA SER A 91 4.69 -1.34 -8.44
C SER A 91 3.86 -0.09 -8.20
N CYS A 92 4.52 1.05 -8.06
CA CYS A 92 3.85 2.34 -7.95
C CYS A 92 4.38 3.31 -9.01
N ALA A 93 3.46 3.93 -9.73
CA ALA A 93 3.77 4.96 -10.70
C ALA A 93 4.43 6.16 -10.01
N GLN A 94 5.48 6.69 -10.63
CA GLN A 94 6.14 7.90 -10.16
C GLN A 94 5.72 9.08 -11.04
N GLU A 95 5.34 10.17 -10.38
CA GLU A 95 5.15 11.44 -11.07
C GLU A 95 6.49 12.16 -11.23
N ASP A 96 6.66 12.79 -12.39
CA ASP A 96 7.77 13.68 -12.67
C ASP A 96 7.79 14.86 -11.71
N ARG A 97 8.93 15.04 -11.04
CA ARG A 97 9.10 16.12 -10.09
C ARG A 97 9.62 17.36 -10.80
N PRO A 98 8.95 18.52 -10.68
CA PRO A 98 9.47 19.74 -11.24
C PRO A 98 10.81 20.11 -10.57
N PRO A 99 11.72 20.78 -11.30
CA PRO A 99 12.95 21.28 -10.73
C PRO A 99 12.70 22.14 -9.49
N ALA A 100 13.57 22.04 -8.48
CA ALA A 100 13.41 22.78 -7.22
C ALA A 100 13.32 24.29 -7.41
N PHE A 101 13.98 24.85 -8.44
CA PHE A 101 13.88 26.28 -8.75
C PHE A 101 12.46 26.67 -9.16
N ALA A 102 11.79 25.87 -10.00
CA ALA A 102 10.44 26.15 -10.51
C ALA A 102 9.43 26.13 -9.36
N VAL A 103 9.59 25.20 -8.41
CA VAL A 103 8.80 25.16 -7.18
C VAL A 103 9.07 26.41 -6.33
N LYS A 104 10.34 26.77 -6.12
CA LYS A 104 10.74 27.92 -5.30
C LYS A 104 10.20 29.26 -5.86
N THR A 105 10.11 29.38 -7.18
CA THR A 105 9.62 30.59 -7.86
C THR A 105 8.11 30.57 -8.11
N GLY A 106 7.39 29.53 -7.70
CA GLY A 106 5.93 29.41 -7.90
C GLY A 106 5.51 29.11 -9.34
N LEU A 107 6.42 28.62 -10.19
CA LEU A 107 6.14 28.21 -11.57
C LEU A 107 5.57 26.78 -11.66
N ALA A 108 5.71 26.00 -10.59
CA ALA A 108 5.17 24.65 -10.49
C ALA A 108 4.83 24.31 -9.03
N ASP A 109 3.85 23.44 -8.84
CA ASP A 109 3.51 22.93 -7.52
C ASP A 109 4.51 21.89 -7.03
N ARG A 110 4.70 21.83 -5.71
CA ARG A 110 5.52 20.80 -5.09
C ARG A 110 4.78 19.47 -5.09
N VAL A 111 5.33 18.46 -5.76
CA VAL A 111 4.87 17.08 -5.64
C VAL A 111 5.16 16.54 -4.23
N PRO A 112 4.15 16.04 -3.48
CA PRO A 112 4.37 15.43 -2.18
C PRO A 112 5.31 14.23 -2.23
N ASN A 113 6.01 13.97 -1.12
CA ASN A 113 6.87 12.80 -0.95
C ASN A 113 6.39 11.99 0.26
N PRO A 114 5.52 10.99 0.06
CA PRO A 114 5.08 10.11 1.12
C PRO A 114 6.28 9.46 1.82
N THR A 115 6.17 9.36 3.14
CA THR A 115 7.17 8.78 4.05
C THR A 115 6.69 7.50 4.71
N VAL A 116 5.40 7.20 4.54
CA VAL A 116 4.76 6.01 5.10
C VAL A 116 5.34 4.73 4.50
N LYS A 117 5.42 3.70 5.33
CA LYS A 117 5.88 2.36 4.95
C LYS A 117 4.70 1.40 4.92
N VAL A 118 4.67 0.49 3.94
CA VAL A 118 3.68 -0.60 3.90
C VAL A 118 4.39 -1.94 3.81
N THR A 119 4.17 -2.80 4.79
CA THR A 119 4.86 -4.10 4.83
C THR A 119 3.86 -5.24 4.93
N PRO A 120 3.91 -6.23 4.05
CA PRO A 120 3.28 -7.53 4.28
C PRO A 120 4.19 -8.37 5.17
N GLU A 121 3.69 -8.84 6.31
CA GLU A 121 4.44 -9.66 7.27
C GLU A 121 3.88 -11.08 7.28
N HIS A 122 4.78 -12.06 7.37
CA HIS A 122 4.49 -13.51 7.45
C HIS A 122 3.70 -14.09 6.27
N PHE A 123 3.76 -13.44 5.11
CA PHE A 123 2.96 -13.71 3.91
C PHE A 123 2.98 -15.18 3.43
N GLU A 124 4.00 -15.96 3.79
CA GLU A 124 4.04 -17.41 3.57
C GLU A 124 2.95 -18.19 4.31
N SER A 125 2.33 -17.62 5.34
CA SER A 125 1.29 -18.23 6.18
C SER A 125 -0.13 -17.84 5.75
N LEU A 126 -0.32 -17.62 4.45
CA LEU A 126 -1.62 -17.27 3.88
C LEU A 126 -2.60 -18.45 4.02
N GLY A 127 -3.42 -18.39 5.08
CA GLY A 127 -4.46 -19.38 5.38
C GLY A 127 -5.38 -18.97 6.54
N ASP A 128 -4.84 -18.33 7.59
CA ASP A 128 -5.52 -18.29 8.90
C ASP A 128 -6.04 -16.89 9.30
N GLY A 129 -6.41 -16.07 8.31
CA GLY A 129 -6.89 -14.70 8.52
C GLY A 129 -5.80 -13.64 8.35
N ARG A 130 -6.24 -12.40 8.09
CA ARG A 130 -5.37 -11.25 7.83
C ARG A 130 -5.77 -10.10 8.74
N MET A 131 -4.79 -9.32 9.17
CA MET A 131 -5.02 -8.11 9.95
C MET A 131 -4.26 -6.94 9.34
N LEU A 132 -4.90 -5.76 9.32
CA LEU A 132 -4.20 -4.50 9.10
C LEU A 132 -3.76 -3.94 10.46
N LEU A 133 -2.47 -3.71 10.64
CA LEU A 133 -1.92 -2.95 11.75
C LEU A 133 -1.56 -1.54 11.28
N VAL A 134 -2.08 -0.53 11.97
CA VAL A 134 -1.85 0.89 11.66
C VAL A 134 -1.05 1.53 12.78
N VAL A 135 0.10 2.13 12.42
CA VAL A 135 1.05 2.71 13.37
C VAL A 135 1.13 4.23 13.15
N PRO A 136 0.68 5.05 14.12
CA PRO A 136 0.81 6.51 14.08
C PRO A 136 2.23 6.96 14.35
N LYS A 137 2.73 8.04 13.74
CA LYS A 137 4.04 8.70 14.05
C LYS A 137 4.26 8.83 15.57
N SER A 138 5.49 8.68 16.07
CA SER A 138 5.78 8.62 17.52
C SER A 138 5.29 9.83 18.32
N THR A 139 5.17 10.99 17.66
CA THR A 139 4.63 12.23 18.25
C THR A 139 3.10 12.29 18.31
N LYS A 140 2.39 11.27 17.83
CA LYS A 140 0.93 11.23 17.70
C LYS A 140 0.33 10.14 18.56
N ARG A 141 -0.62 10.54 19.41
CA ARG A 141 -1.41 9.62 20.25
C ARG A 141 -2.70 9.14 19.57
N MET A 142 -3.18 9.90 18.59
CA MET A 142 -4.39 9.62 17.83
C MET A 142 -4.12 9.88 16.35
N LEU A 143 -4.77 9.11 15.49
CA LEU A 143 -4.81 9.33 14.06
C LEU A 143 -6.16 9.96 13.70
N ALA A 144 -6.12 11.09 13.01
CA ALA A 144 -7.34 11.68 12.46
C ALA A 144 -7.85 10.80 11.32
N GLN A 145 -9.18 10.66 11.19
CA GLN A 145 -9.86 9.92 10.12
C GLN A 145 -9.62 8.41 10.15
N ILE A 146 -9.16 7.86 11.27
CA ILE A 146 -8.96 6.42 11.40
C ILE A 146 -10.27 5.63 11.28
N GLU A 147 -11.38 6.25 11.69
CA GLU A 147 -12.74 5.74 11.55
C GLU A 147 -13.20 5.62 10.09
N LEU A 148 -12.57 6.34 9.15
CA LEU A 148 -12.89 6.28 7.72
C LEU A 148 -12.17 5.13 7.00
N LEU A 149 -11.19 4.49 7.64
CA LEU A 149 -10.43 3.39 7.04
C LEU A 149 -11.31 2.28 6.47
N PRO A 150 -12.32 1.75 7.19
CA PRO A 150 -13.15 0.68 6.63
C PRO A 150 -13.87 1.12 5.35
N GLN A 151 -14.34 2.36 5.29
CA GLN A 151 -14.95 2.92 4.09
C GLN A 151 -13.92 3.02 2.95
N TRP A 152 -12.72 3.54 3.23
CA TRP A 152 -11.68 3.67 2.21
C TRP A 152 -11.25 2.33 1.62
N PHE A 153 -11.18 1.27 2.42
CA PHE A 153 -10.86 -0.06 1.94
C PHE A 153 -12.03 -0.69 1.15
N ALA A 154 -13.28 -0.45 1.57
CA ALA A 154 -14.48 -1.03 0.96
C ALA A 154 -14.66 -0.62 -0.51
N GLU A 155 -14.19 0.56 -0.89
CA GLU A 155 -14.21 1.09 -2.26
C GLU A 155 -13.33 0.26 -3.21
N PHE A 156 -12.34 -0.46 -2.64
CA PHE A 156 -11.52 -1.44 -3.34
C PHE A 156 -12.00 -2.89 -3.14
N GLY A 157 -13.22 -3.07 -2.64
CA GLY A 157 -13.80 -4.36 -2.32
C GLY A 157 -13.11 -5.08 -1.14
N VAL A 158 -12.24 -4.40 -0.39
CA VAL A 158 -11.56 -4.95 0.79
C VAL A 158 -12.34 -4.55 2.04
N THR A 159 -12.66 -5.52 2.89
CA THR A 159 -13.41 -5.29 4.11
C THR A 159 -12.47 -5.24 5.31
N LEU A 160 -12.56 -4.15 6.07
CA LEU A 160 -11.99 -4.05 7.41
C LEU A 160 -13.08 -4.17 8.48
N SER A 161 -12.79 -4.77 9.62
CA SER A 161 -13.69 -4.73 10.77
C SER A 161 -13.96 -3.28 11.20
N SER A 162 -15.22 -2.93 11.47
CA SER A 162 -15.60 -1.57 11.92
C SER A 162 -14.98 -1.19 13.26
N ASP A 163 -14.80 -2.19 14.14
CA ASP A 163 -14.20 -1.99 15.46
C ASP A 163 -12.68 -2.10 15.34
N SER A 164 -11.98 -0.97 15.45
CA SER A 164 -10.54 -0.99 15.65
C SER A 164 -10.27 -1.53 17.05
N VAL A 165 -9.60 -2.68 17.15
CA VAL A 165 -9.15 -3.18 18.45
C VAL A 165 -7.86 -2.46 18.79
N ASP A 166 -7.80 -1.80 19.96
CA ASP A 166 -6.53 -1.34 20.52
C ASP A 166 -5.67 -2.56 20.81
N THR A 167 -4.68 -2.78 19.95
CA THR A 167 -3.92 -4.02 19.94
C THR A 167 -2.87 -4.07 21.04
N ARG A 168 -2.73 -2.99 21.83
CA ARG A 168 -1.79 -2.92 22.96
C ARG A 168 -1.98 -4.10 23.90
N GLU A 169 -3.21 -4.47 24.27
CA GLU A 169 -3.44 -5.58 25.21
C GLU A 169 -3.17 -6.96 24.58
N ARG A 170 -3.62 -7.19 23.34
CA ARG A 170 -3.49 -8.50 22.65
C ARG A 170 -2.07 -8.81 22.16
N LEU A 171 -1.35 -7.82 21.64
CA LEU A 171 0.01 -8.00 21.10
C LEU A 171 1.11 -7.83 22.16
N LYS A 172 0.82 -7.24 23.34
CA LYS A 172 1.78 -7.12 24.47
C LYS A 172 2.37 -8.46 24.90
N GLY A 173 1.60 -9.54 24.88
CA GLY A 173 2.07 -10.85 25.33
C GLY A 173 3.00 -11.56 24.33
N VAL A 174 2.79 -11.32 23.03
CA VAL A 174 3.41 -12.13 21.95
C VAL A 174 4.46 -11.34 21.17
N ALA A 175 4.31 -10.02 21.07
CA ALA A 175 5.07 -9.17 20.16
C ALA A 175 5.78 -8.00 20.85
N VAL A 176 5.89 -7.96 22.20
CA VAL A 176 6.57 -6.86 22.92
C VAL A 176 8.01 -6.67 22.46
N ASN A 177 8.68 -7.76 22.11
CA ASN A 177 10.06 -7.76 21.62
C ASN A 177 10.18 -7.31 20.15
N TRP A 178 9.05 -7.14 19.46
CA TRP A 178 8.99 -6.72 18.06
C TRP A 178 8.73 -5.21 17.95
N PHE A 179 8.39 -4.52 19.04
CA PHE A 179 8.15 -3.09 19.06
C PHE A 179 9.33 -2.34 19.68
N ALA A 180 9.87 -1.36 18.95
CA ALA A 180 10.86 -0.42 19.50
C ALA A 180 10.25 0.50 20.57
N ASP A 181 8.93 0.73 20.49
CA ASP A 181 8.15 1.56 21.42
C ASP A 181 6.86 0.80 21.74
N PRO A 182 6.85 -0.04 22.79
CA PRO A 182 5.71 -0.88 23.15
C PRO A 182 4.52 -0.07 23.72
N HIS A 183 4.70 1.22 24.01
CA HIS A 183 3.65 2.09 24.51
C HIS A 183 2.96 2.90 23.40
N ARG A 184 3.53 2.89 22.19
CA ARG A 184 2.96 3.55 21.02
C ARG A 184 1.56 3.00 20.73
N PRO A 185 0.55 3.86 20.57
CA PRO A 185 -0.79 3.40 20.20
C PRO A 185 -0.73 2.73 18.83
N MET A 186 -1.41 1.60 18.69
CA MET A 186 -1.53 0.85 17.44
C MET A 186 -2.96 0.40 17.29
N PHE A 187 -3.43 0.38 16.05
CA PHE A 187 -4.79 0.03 15.73
C PHE A 187 -4.80 -1.17 14.81
N SER A 188 -5.54 -2.20 15.18
CA SER A 188 -5.68 -3.40 14.34
C SER A 188 -7.10 -3.54 13.83
N PHE A 189 -7.20 -3.90 12.55
CA PHE A 189 -8.44 -4.21 11.87
C PHE A 189 -8.35 -5.63 11.30
N ALA A 190 -9.37 -6.46 11.52
CA ALA A 190 -9.46 -7.71 10.77
C ALA A 190 -9.67 -7.36 9.29
N MET A 191 -8.89 -7.94 8.40
CA MET A 191 -8.93 -7.67 6.96
C MET A 191 -9.42 -8.91 6.21
N SER A 192 -10.40 -8.71 5.34
CA SER A 192 -10.95 -9.72 4.44
C SER A 192 -11.40 -9.06 3.13
N GLY A 193 -11.98 -9.81 2.19
CA GLY A 193 -12.41 -9.24 0.91
C GLY A 193 -11.25 -8.81 0.01
N GLY A 194 -11.58 -8.33 -1.18
CA GLY A 194 -10.70 -8.40 -2.33
C GLY A 194 -10.53 -9.86 -2.75
N VAL A 195 -10.12 -10.11 -3.99
CA VAL A 195 -9.74 -11.46 -4.42
C VAL A 195 -8.82 -12.07 -3.36
N ALA A 196 -8.82 -13.39 -3.14
CA ALA A 196 -7.95 -14.05 -2.15
C ALA A 196 -6.43 -13.80 -2.35
N ASN A 197 -6.07 -12.93 -3.31
CA ASN A 197 -4.77 -12.38 -3.57
C ASN A 197 -4.36 -11.33 -2.54
N ALA A 198 -3.31 -11.61 -1.79
CA ALA A 198 -2.76 -10.67 -0.83
C ALA A 198 -1.89 -9.57 -1.49
N ALA A 199 -1.53 -9.72 -2.78
CA ALA A 199 -0.96 -8.62 -3.57
C ALA A 199 -1.99 -7.50 -3.83
N TRP A 200 -3.25 -7.83 -4.12
CA TRP A 200 -4.32 -6.83 -4.23
C TRP A 200 -4.46 -6.02 -2.94
N GLN A 201 -4.61 -6.71 -1.81
CA GLN A 201 -4.75 -6.05 -0.51
C GLN A 201 -3.52 -5.19 -0.17
N THR A 202 -2.33 -5.61 -0.60
CA THR A 202 -1.10 -4.82 -0.44
C THR A 202 -1.10 -3.58 -1.33
N ALA A 203 -1.55 -3.67 -2.58
CA ALA A 203 -1.73 -2.51 -3.46
C ALA A 203 -2.72 -1.50 -2.85
N VAL A 204 -3.87 -1.97 -2.38
CA VAL A 204 -4.90 -1.15 -1.73
C VAL A 204 -4.36 -0.46 -0.48
N THR A 205 -3.69 -1.23 0.38
CA THR A 205 -3.07 -0.67 1.60
C THR A 205 -2.02 0.38 1.26
N TYR A 206 -1.22 0.15 0.20
CA TYR A 206 -0.22 1.12 -0.25
C TYR A 206 -0.84 2.41 -0.76
N TYR A 207 -1.85 2.32 -1.63
CA TYR A 207 -2.58 3.48 -2.13
C TYR A 207 -3.17 4.32 -0.98
N ILE A 208 -3.88 3.67 -0.05
CA ILE A 208 -4.52 4.33 1.09
C ILE A 208 -3.46 4.95 2.02
N ALA A 209 -2.35 4.26 2.26
CA ALA A 209 -1.26 4.77 3.09
C ALA A 209 -0.67 6.07 2.51
N GLU A 210 -0.36 6.11 1.21
CA GLU A 210 0.20 7.31 0.57
C GLU A 210 -0.81 8.46 0.52
N TYR A 211 -2.09 8.16 0.27
CA TYR A 211 -3.18 9.14 0.37
C TYR A 211 -3.25 9.74 1.78
N TRP A 212 -3.22 8.90 2.81
CA TRP A 212 -3.28 9.36 4.21
C TRP A 212 -2.08 10.22 4.58
N ASP A 213 -0.85 9.77 4.31
CA ASP A 213 0.36 10.51 4.70
C ASP A 213 0.46 11.87 4.02
N THR A 214 -0.08 12.01 2.80
CA THR A 214 -0.06 13.28 2.07
C THR A 214 -1.19 14.23 2.44
N ARG A 215 -2.42 13.72 2.67
CA ARG A 215 -3.62 14.54 2.90
C ARG A 215 -3.93 14.80 4.38
N VAL A 216 -3.85 13.78 5.22
CA VAL A 216 -4.25 13.85 6.64
C VAL A 216 -3.03 13.95 7.56
N ARG A 217 -1.94 13.25 7.20
CA ARG A 217 -0.66 13.16 7.92
C ARG A 217 -0.77 12.45 9.28
N GLY A 218 0.40 12.09 9.83
CA GLY A 218 0.51 11.47 11.16
C GLY A 218 0.62 9.95 11.13
N LEU A 219 0.45 9.31 9.98
CA LEU A 219 0.71 7.90 9.76
C LEU A 219 2.22 7.63 9.63
N ASP A 220 2.72 6.56 10.25
CA ASP A 220 4.12 6.12 10.17
C ASP A 220 4.26 4.92 9.25
N SER A 221 3.45 3.90 9.49
CA SER A 221 3.44 2.66 8.74
C SER A 221 2.10 1.95 8.83
N MET A 222 1.85 1.11 7.83
CA MET A 222 0.79 0.11 7.83
C MET A 222 1.39 -1.26 7.58
N HIS A 223 0.94 -2.27 8.31
CA HIS A 223 1.43 -3.63 8.18
C HIS A 223 0.26 -4.56 7.89
N ILE A 224 0.38 -5.41 6.86
CA ILE A 224 -0.57 -6.49 6.61
C ILE A 224 0.00 -7.73 7.27
N LEU A 225 -0.63 -8.17 8.35
CA LEU A 225 -0.20 -9.32 9.13
C LEU A 225 -1.02 -10.55 8.72
N THR A 226 -0.34 -11.68 8.56
CA THR A 226 -0.92 -13.03 8.47
C THR A 226 -0.44 -13.87 9.64
N ASN A 227 -1.08 -15.01 9.95
CA ASN A 227 -0.86 -15.81 11.15
C ASN A 227 0.58 -15.74 11.73
N ILE A 228 0.71 -15.03 12.86
CA ILE A 228 1.99 -14.74 13.51
C ILE A 228 2.33 -15.73 14.63
N ASP A 229 1.38 -16.58 15.03
CA ASP A 229 1.53 -17.42 16.22
C ASP A 229 2.62 -18.47 16.00
N GLY A 230 3.65 -18.41 16.87
CA GLY A 230 4.81 -19.31 16.82
C GLY A 230 5.79 -19.05 15.66
N LYS A 231 5.68 -17.93 14.94
CA LYS A 231 6.55 -17.60 13.80
C LYS A 231 7.68 -16.64 14.17
N PRO A 232 8.87 -16.78 13.55
CA PRO A 232 9.99 -15.87 13.77
C PRO A 232 9.68 -14.51 13.16
N SER A 233 9.96 -13.43 13.89
CA SER A 233 9.83 -12.08 13.32
C SER A 233 10.88 -11.84 12.23
N PHE A 234 10.44 -11.33 11.09
CA PHE A 234 11.32 -10.86 10.02
C PHE A 234 11.81 -9.42 10.25
N ARG A 235 11.28 -8.72 11.26
CA ARG A 235 11.69 -7.35 11.62
C ARG A 235 11.91 -7.18 13.11
N ARG A 236 13.05 -6.57 13.44
CA ARG A 236 13.42 -6.29 14.83
C ARG A 236 12.56 -5.18 15.47
N ASN A 237 11.93 -4.30 14.68
CA ASN A 237 11.19 -3.12 15.18
C ASN A 237 10.02 -2.70 14.25
N TRP A 238 8.77 -3.08 14.58
CA TRP A 238 7.57 -2.68 13.83
C TRP A 238 7.14 -1.24 14.06
N THR A 239 7.50 -0.64 15.19
CA THR A 239 7.24 0.78 15.50
C THR A 239 8.42 1.69 15.15
N SER A 240 9.31 1.27 14.26
CA SER A 240 10.47 2.06 13.83
C SER A 240 10.50 2.18 12.33
N ASN A 241 10.68 3.42 11.87
CA ASN A 241 11.04 3.72 10.49
C ASN A 241 12.55 3.62 10.21
N LYS A 242 13.37 3.23 11.19
CA LYS A 242 14.76 2.83 11.02
C LYS A 242 14.87 1.32 10.84
#